data_AF-X1PGV1-F1
#
_entry.id   AF-X1PGV1-F1
#
_cell.length_a   1.000
_cell.length_b   1.000
_cell.length_c   1.000
_cell.angle_alpha   90.00
_cell.angle_beta   90.00
_cell.angle_gamma   90.00
#
_symmetry.space_group_name_H-M   'P 1'
#
loop_
_entity.id
_entity.type
_entity.pdbx_description
1 polymer ?
#
loop_
_entity_poly.entity_id
_entity_poly.type
_entity_poly.pdbx_seq_one_letter_code
_entity_poly.pdbx_strand_id
1 'polypeptide(L)'
;EKEKKETVSTVGEKKRKKTRMVRKKSPAIWGRVVDIEWKGDDYLSQQLNLDYQLKDILLQIDFKKLKSNITIFPEPKYEYARVRTSYLLPSLDLFEAIDIIAKYIKSE
;
A
#
# COMPACT_ATOMS: atom_id res chain seq x y z
N GLU A 1 40.23 -25.24 7.41
CA GLU A 1 39.22 -25.73 6.45
C GLU A 1 37.89 -25.08 6.82
N LYS A 2 37.37 -24.16 6.00
CA LYS A 2 36.15 -23.41 6.31
C LYS A 2 34.99 -24.00 5.51
N GLU A 3 34.07 -24.65 6.22
CA GLU A 3 32.79 -25.13 5.74
C GLU A 3 32.03 -24.00 5.03
N LYS A 4 31.83 -24.19 3.72
CA LYS A 4 31.05 -23.31 2.87
C LYS A 4 29.59 -23.77 3.01
N LYS A 5 28.78 -23.05 3.80
CA LYS A 5 27.34 -23.27 3.87
C LYS A 5 26.71 -22.94 2.51
N GLU A 6 26.45 -23.97 1.72
CA GLU A 6 25.55 -23.90 0.56
C GLU A 6 24.15 -23.54 1.05
N THR A 7 23.72 -22.34 0.69
CA THR A 7 22.34 -21.90 0.88
C THR A 7 21.54 -22.45 -0.28
N VAL A 8 20.85 -23.55 -0.03
CA VAL A 8 19.85 -24.13 -0.93
C VAL A 8 18.75 -23.08 -1.15
N SER A 9 18.72 -22.50 -2.36
CA SER A 9 17.67 -21.59 -2.78
C SER A 9 16.44 -22.41 -3.19
N THR A 10 15.46 -22.50 -2.29
CA THR A 10 14.17 -23.13 -2.54
C THR A 10 13.42 -22.43 -3.67
N VAL A 11 12.81 -23.24 -4.52
CA VAL A 11 12.05 -22.88 -5.72
C VAL A 11 10.97 -21.82 -5.43
N GLY A 12 11.02 -20.68 -6.13
CA GLY A 12 9.81 -19.91 -6.47
C GLY A 12 9.32 -18.80 -5.52
N GLU A 13 10.11 -18.28 -4.58
CA GLU A 13 9.71 -17.08 -3.83
C GLU A 13 9.75 -15.84 -4.74
N LYS A 14 8.65 -15.53 -5.42
CA LYS A 14 8.43 -14.17 -5.94
C LYS A 14 8.47 -13.23 -4.74
N LYS A 15 9.60 -12.54 -4.54
CA LYS A 15 9.74 -11.51 -3.51
C LYS A 15 8.65 -10.47 -3.71
N ARG A 16 7.57 -10.55 -2.92
CA ARG A 16 6.44 -9.61 -2.97
C ARG A 16 6.99 -8.21 -2.76
N LYS A 17 6.61 -7.29 -3.64
CA LYS A 17 7.10 -5.91 -3.59
C LYS A 17 6.24 -5.12 -2.60
N LYS A 18 6.84 -4.10 -1.96
CA LYS A 18 6.06 -3.15 -1.16
C LYS A 18 5.12 -2.37 -2.07
N THR A 19 3.89 -2.13 -1.61
CA THR A 19 2.88 -1.34 -2.34
C THR A 19 2.70 0.00 -1.64
N ARG A 20 2.76 1.09 -2.38
CA ARG A 20 2.67 2.45 -1.84
C ARG A 20 1.62 3.25 -2.56
N MET A 21 0.93 4.09 -1.81
CA MET A 21 0.02 5.09 -2.34
C MET A 21 0.81 6.29 -2.88
N VAL A 22 0.47 6.74 -4.08
CA VAL A 22 1.05 7.88 -4.78
C VAL A 22 -0.06 8.86 -5.10
N ARG A 23 0.19 10.15 -4.87
CA ARG A 23 -0.75 11.23 -5.18
C ARG A 23 -0.43 11.76 -6.57
N LYS A 24 -1.45 11.86 -7.43
CA LYS A 24 -1.35 12.57 -8.70
C LYS A 24 -1.84 13.99 -8.51
N LYS A 25 -0.98 14.93 -8.86
CA LYS A 25 -1.25 16.37 -8.77
C LYS A 25 -1.46 16.94 -10.16
N SER A 26 -2.43 17.83 -10.31
CA SER A 26 -2.61 18.55 -11.58
C SER A 26 -1.76 19.82 -11.58
N PRO A 27 -0.88 20.01 -12.57
CA PRO A 27 -0.17 21.27 -12.76
C PRO A 27 -1.15 22.43 -13.04
N ALA A 28 -2.24 22.14 -13.76
CA ALA A 28 -3.24 23.12 -14.16
C ALA A 28 -4.06 23.69 -12.98
N ILE A 29 -4.09 22.99 -11.84
CA ILE A 29 -4.83 23.40 -10.64
C ILE A 29 -3.88 23.50 -9.44
N TRP A 30 -2.81 24.30 -9.59
CA TRP A 30 -1.93 24.70 -8.49
C TRP A 30 -1.32 23.53 -7.68
N GLY A 31 -1.12 22.37 -8.30
CA GLY A 31 -0.60 21.19 -7.62
C GLY A 31 -1.56 20.55 -6.61
N ARG A 32 -2.87 20.82 -6.71
CA ARG A 32 -3.89 20.07 -5.96
C ARG A 32 -3.85 18.60 -6.35
N VAL A 33 -4.06 17.73 -5.37
CA VAL A 33 -4.22 16.29 -5.59
C VAL A 33 -5.56 16.09 -6.28
N VAL A 34 -5.53 15.55 -7.48
CA VAL A 34 -6.72 15.28 -8.31
C VAL A 34 -7.02 13.79 -8.39
N ASP A 35 -6.04 12.96 -8.07
CA ASP A 35 -6.14 11.51 -8.23
C ASP A 35 -5.14 10.79 -7.29
N ILE A 36 -5.40 9.53 -7.01
CA ILE A 36 -4.57 8.62 -6.21
C ILE A 36 -4.29 7.37 -7.03
N GLU A 37 -3.05 6.88 -6.93
CA GLU A 37 -2.59 5.69 -7.60
C GLU A 37 -1.75 4.84 -6.64
N TRP A 38 -1.94 3.53 -6.66
CA TRP A 38 -1.12 2.56 -5.97
C TRP A 38 -0.04 2.03 -6.91
N LYS A 39 1.19 1.90 -6.40
CA LYS A 39 2.35 1.36 -7.14
C LYS A 39 3.11 0.36 -6.27
N GLY A 40 3.65 -0.70 -6.86
CA GLY A 40 4.50 -1.64 -6.14
C GLY A 40 4.34 -3.07 -6.63
N ASP A 41 3.67 -3.89 -5.82
CA ASP A 41 3.25 -5.23 -6.25
C ASP A 41 2.20 -5.12 -7.36
N ASP A 42 2.38 -5.85 -8.46
CA ASP A 42 1.56 -5.70 -9.66
C ASP A 42 0.10 -6.09 -9.38
N TYR A 43 -0.14 -7.19 -8.64
CA TYR A 43 -1.49 -7.66 -8.35
C TYR A 43 -2.18 -6.74 -7.34
N LEU A 44 -1.56 -6.53 -6.18
CA LEU A 44 -2.19 -5.74 -5.13
C LEU A 44 -2.39 -4.28 -5.56
N SER A 45 -1.43 -3.68 -6.27
CA SER A 45 -1.60 -2.31 -6.76
C SER A 45 -2.71 -2.21 -7.81
N GLN A 46 -2.88 -3.21 -8.68
CA GLN A 46 -3.97 -3.23 -9.66
C GLN A 46 -5.33 -3.32 -8.96
N GLN A 47 -5.49 -4.24 -8.00
CA GLN A 47 -6.74 -4.38 -7.24
C GLN A 47 -7.11 -3.08 -6.52
N LEU A 48 -6.16 -2.48 -5.81
CA LEU A 48 -6.38 -1.21 -5.09
C LEU A 48 -6.64 -0.02 -6.02
N ASN A 49 -6.13 -0.04 -7.25
CA ASN A 49 -6.40 0.99 -8.26
C ASN A 49 -7.78 0.84 -8.92
N LEU A 50 -8.35 -0.37 -8.94
CA LEU A 50 -9.68 -0.65 -9.48
C LEU A 50 -10.80 -0.40 -8.46
N ASP A 51 -10.46 -0.26 -7.19
CA ASP A 51 -11.43 0.08 -6.14
C ASP A 51 -11.72 1.59 -6.12
N TYR A 52 -12.82 1.97 -6.78
CA TYR A 52 -13.26 3.36 -6.85
C TYR A 52 -13.80 3.89 -5.52
N GLN A 53 -14.34 3.03 -4.64
CA GLN A 53 -14.82 3.44 -3.32
C GLN A 53 -13.63 3.82 -2.43
N LEU A 54 -12.61 2.97 -2.37
CA LEU A 54 -11.35 3.25 -1.68
C LEU A 54 -10.75 4.57 -2.16
N LYS A 55 -10.74 4.77 -3.48
CA LYS A 55 -10.21 5.98 -4.10
C LYS A 55 -10.97 7.23 -3.68
N ASP A 56 -12.29 7.20 -3.68
CA ASP A 56 -13.14 8.33 -3.29
C ASP A 56 -12.94 8.69 -1.82
N ILE A 57 -12.99 7.70 -0.92
CA ILE A 57 -12.70 7.88 0.52
C ILE A 57 -11.33 8.54 0.71
N LEU A 58 -10.30 8.02 0.04
CA LEU A 58 -8.94 8.57 0.17
C LEU A 58 -8.81 9.99 -0.41
N LEU A 59 -9.61 10.37 -1.41
CA LEU A 59 -9.66 11.74 -1.96
C LEU A 59 -10.35 12.73 -1.03
N GLN A 60 -11.34 12.27 -0.26
CA GLN A 60 -12.07 13.10 0.71
C GLN A 60 -11.25 13.36 1.98
N ILE A 61 -10.34 12.46 2.35
CA ILE A 61 -9.47 12.64 3.51
C ILE A 61 -8.56 13.87 3.32
N ASP A 62 -8.46 14.70 4.35
CA ASP A 62 -7.53 15.82 4.36
C ASP A 62 -6.08 15.33 4.24
N PHE A 63 -5.55 15.45 3.02
CA PHE A 63 -4.20 15.03 2.67
C PHE A 63 -3.09 15.75 3.45
N LYS A 64 -3.38 16.91 4.05
CA LYS A 64 -2.46 17.60 4.97
C LYS A 64 -2.29 16.82 6.27
N LYS A 65 -3.38 16.25 6.79
CA LYS A 65 -3.34 15.36 7.97
C LYS A 65 -2.68 14.04 7.63
N LEU A 66 -3.02 13.44 6.49
CA LEU A 66 -2.49 12.13 6.10
C LEU A 66 -0.97 12.13 5.80
N LYS A 67 -0.27 13.29 5.85
CA LYS A 67 1.18 13.53 5.61
C LYS A 67 1.87 12.70 4.52
N SER A 68 1.07 12.17 3.60
CA SER A 68 1.34 11.11 2.64
C SER A 68 1.92 9.83 3.26
N ASN A 69 1.66 8.72 2.58
CA ASN A 69 2.38 7.45 2.65
C ASN A 69 1.68 6.36 3.45
N ILE A 70 0.45 6.01 3.05
CA ILE A 70 0.00 4.63 3.25
C ILE A 70 0.93 3.72 2.45
N THR A 71 1.64 2.85 3.14
CA THR A 71 2.57 1.88 2.54
C THR A 71 2.29 0.51 3.11
N ILE A 72 2.11 -0.46 2.24
CA ILE A 72 1.86 -1.86 2.56
C ILE A 72 3.17 -2.62 2.36
N PHE A 73 3.63 -3.26 3.42
CA PHE A 73 4.80 -4.12 3.40
C PHE A 73 4.33 -5.57 3.54
N PRO A 74 4.48 -6.42 2.51
CA PRO A 74 4.26 -7.84 2.66
C PRO A 74 5.34 -8.42 3.58
N GLU A 75 4.95 -9.10 4.66
CA GLU A 75 5.86 -9.80 5.56
C GLU A 75 5.64 -11.31 5.46
N PRO A 76 6.12 -11.94 4.36
CA PRO A 76 5.84 -13.34 4.08
C PRO A 76 6.35 -14.28 5.18
N LYS A 77 7.42 -13.89 5.88
CA LYS A 77 7.97 -14.64 7.03
C LYS A 77 6.96 -14.81 8.17
N TYR A 78 5.99 -13.91 8.27
CA TYR A 78 5.05 -13.87 9.39
C TYR A 78 3.59 -13.98 8.95
N GLU A 79 3.34 -14.30 7.67
CA GLU A 79 2.00 -14.49 7.10
C GLU A 79 1.05 -13.29 7.31
N TYR A 80 1.60 -12.08 7.45
CA TYR A 80 0.83 -10.85 7.52
C TYR A 80 1.40 -9.77 6.61
N ALA A 81 0.63 -8.72 6.36
CA ALA A 81 1.11 -7.50 5.74
C ALA A 81 1.03 -6.33 6.72
N ARG A 82 2.10 -5.56 6.82
CA ARG A 82 2.15 -4.36 7.65
C ARG A 82 1.69 -3.16 6.85
N VAL A 83 0.58 -2.56 7.27
CA VAL A 83 0.11 -1.27 6.73
C VAL A 83 0.69 -0.15 7.58
N ARG A 84 1.58 0.66 7.00
CA ARG A 84 2.17 1.83 7.65
C ARG A 84 1.40 3.08 7.22
N THR A 85 0.90 3.83 8.19
CA THR A 85 0.31 5.17 8.02
C THR A 85 1.16 6.20 8.77
N SER A 86 1.00 7.49 8.47
CA SER A 86 1.65 8.55 9.26
C SER A 86 1.00 8.64 10.65
N TYR A 87 1.82 8.72 11.71
CA TYR A 87 1.46 8.73 13.14
C TYR A 87 0.39 9.75 13.56
N LEU A 88 -0.87 9.50 13.21
CA LEU A 88 -2.06 10.19 13.68
C LEU A 88 -3.13 9.16 13.99
N LEU A 89 -3.98 9.45 14.98
CA LEU A 89 -5.23 8.74 15.18
C LEU A 89 -6.01 8.75 13.86
N PRO A 90 -6.36 7.58 13.29
CA PRO A 90 -7.05 7.54 12.01
C PRO A 90 -8.43 8.19 12.17
N SER A 91 -8.85 9.01 11.19
CA SER A 91 -10.27 9.38 11.08
C SER A 91 -11.11 8.14 10.75
N LEU A 92 -12.42 8.24 10.92
CA LEU A 92 -13.34 7.17 10.55
C LEU A 92 -13.14 6.75 9.08
N ASP A 93 -13.02 7.73 8.18
CA ASP A 93 -12.76 7.50 6.75
C ASP A 93 -11.43 6.76 6.51
N LEU A 94 -10.39 7.09 7.29
CA LEU A 94 -9.09 6.40 7.17
C LEU A 94 -9.17 4.98 7.70
N PHE A 95 -9.96 4.72 8.75
CA PHE A 95 -10.23 3.36 9.21
C PHE A 95 -10.96 2.54 8.14
N GLU A 96 -11.99 3.11 7.50
CA GLU A 96 -12.70 2.45 6.42
C GLU A 96 -11.78 2.12 5.23
N ALA A 97 -10.94 3.07 4.82
CA ALA A 97 -9.94 2.83 3.79
C ALA A 97 -8.97 1.70 4.17
N ILE A 98 -8.53 1.63 5.43
CA ILE A 98 -7.66 0.56 5.92
C ILE A 98 -8.39 -0.79 5.92
N ASP A 99 -9.67 -0.84 6.29
CA ASP A 99 -10.47 -2.06 6.27
C ASP A 99 -10.63 -2.61 4.84
N ILE A 100 -10.90 -1.72 3.87
CA ILE A 100 -10.94 -2.09 2.45
C ILE A 100 -9.58 -2.64 1.99
N ILE A 101 -8.47 -1.95 2.31
CA ILE A 101 -7.12 -2.43 1.99
C ILE A 101 -6.86 -3.81 2.61
N ALA A 102 -7.26 -4.02 3.87
CA ALA A 102 -7.08 -5.29 4.56
C ALA A 102 -7.86 -6.44 3.89
N LYS A 103 -9.05 -6.18 3.34
CA LYS A 103 -9.81 -7.16 2.56
C LYS A 103 -9.05 -7.64 1.33
N TYR A 104 -8.40 -6.73 0.59
CA TYR A 104 -7.59 -7.10 -0.57
C TYR A 104 -6.33 -7.89 -0.18
N ILE A 105 -5.70 -7.52 0.94
CA ILE A 105 -4.54 -8.25 1.46
C ILE A 105 -4.93 -9.68 1.87
N LYS A 106 -6.11 -9.87 2.47
CA LYS A 106 -6.59 -11.19 2.93
C LYS A 106 -7.11 -12.08 1.79
N SER A 107 -7.54 -11.47 0.69
CA SER A 107 -8.08 -12.19 -0.47
C SER A 107 -7.00 -12.63 -1.46
N GLU A 108 -5.72 -12.35 -1.16
CA GLU A 108 -4.53 -12.99 -1.77
C GLU A 108 -4.22 -14.35 -1.16
#